data_AF-A0A2J7RFH3-F1
#
_entry.id   AF-A0A2J7RFH3-F1
#
_cell.length_a   1.000
_cell.length_b   1.000
_cell.length_c   1.000
_cell.angle_alpha   90.00
_cell.angle_beta   90.00
_cell.angle_gamma   90.00
#
_symmetry.space_group_name_H-M   'P 1'
#
loop_
_entity.id
_entity.type
_entity.pdbx_description
1 polymer ?
#
loop_
_entity_poly.entity_id
_entity_poly.type
_entity_poly.pdbx_seq_one_letter_code
_entity_poly.pdbx_strand_id
1 'polypeptide(L)'
;MLIAMRHKAHLVAAIDSDKGTILDIRKKNIVRTVPKWSGGCTKDGRYGLYAPSRGGLELLELKRGHSVKTFIPKVAEGVFTVICMFNQTDETSDAKMIANFRMQAELSAVESTEDGKNIVLGTVDGCVSVLALADPAKPEMKEYLAGLPSRDEEWKKKTEKLKAHTLFKAAASIAKLSTKFNNSNNNENADDDEHVQPATEEETPREDRDADEEEEL
;
A
#
# COMPACT_ATOMS: atom_id res chain seq x y z
N MET A 1 5.59 -6.25 22.29
CA MET A 1 5.78 -6.35 20.81
C MET A 1 7.26 -6.56 20.50
N LEU A 2 7.63 -7.37 19.51
CA LEU A 2 9.02 -7.53 19.07
C LEU A 2 9.25 -6.78 17.76
N ILE A 3 10.33 -6.01 17.67
CA ILE A 3 10.70 -5.20 16.49
C ILE A 3 12.14 -5.47 16.11
N ALA A 4 12.42 -5.71 14.83
CA ALA A 4 13.79 -5.79 14.33
C ALA A 4 14.42 -4.40 14.20
N MET A 5 15.67 -4.24 14.67
CA MET A 5 16.38 -2.96 14.53
C MET A 5 16.83 -2.73 13.09
N ARG A 6 16.44 -1.60 12.49
CA ARG A 6 16.75 -1.27 11.08
C ARG A 6 18.26 -1.28 10.76
N HIS A 7 19.11 -0.82 11.68
CA HIS A 7 20.56 -0.70 11.46
C HIS A 7 21.35 -2.03 11.58
N LYS A 8 20.85 -3.00 12.34
CA LYS A 8 21.56 -4.24 12.69
C LYS A 8 20.58 -5.39 12.88
N ALA A 9 20.52 -6.30 11.91
CA ALA A 9 19.58 -7.42 11.89
C ALA A 9 19.67 -8.40 13.09
N HIS A 10 20.82 -8.47 13.77
CA HIS A 10 20.99 -9.31 14.97
C HIS A 10 20.46 -8.65 16.25
N LEU A 11 20.09 -7.37 16.19
CA LEU A 11 19.49 -6.66 17.30
C LEU A 11 17.97 -6.64 17.14
N VAL A 12 17.27 -7.05 18.19
CA VAL A 12 15.81 -7.02 18.28
C VAL A 12 15.40 -6.25 19.51
N ALA A 13 14.36 -5.43 19.38
CA ALA A 13 13.77 -4.67 20.45
C ALA A 13 12.48 -5.36 20.94
N ALA A 14 12.41 -5.68 22.22
CA ALA A 14 11.19 -6.02 22.93
C ALA A 14 10.58 -4.75 23.52
N ILE A 15 9.44 -4.34 22.97
CA ILE A 15 8.71 -3.14 23.35
C ILE A 15 7.58 -3.52 24.30
N ASP A 16 7.67 -3.03 25.52
CA ASP A 16 6.63 -3.03 26.53
C ASP A 16 5.91 -1.66 26.54
N SER A 17 4.88 -1.52 27.37
CA SER A 17 4.11 -0.27 27.48
C SER A 17 4.92 0.92 28.00
N ASP A 18 5.98 0.67 28.76
CA ASP A 18 6.74 1.68 29.51
C ASP A 18 8.21 1.79 29.08
N LYS A 19 8.75 0.77 28.40
CA LYS A 19 10.16 0.69 28.01
C LYS A 19 10.35 -0.22 26.81
N GLY A 20 11.45 -0.01 26.09
CA GLY A 20 11.93 -0.90 25.05
C GLY A 20 13.28 -1.51 25.44
N THR A 21 13.40 -2.83 25.37
CA THR A 21 14.64 -3.56 25.66
C THR A 21 15.27 -4.05 24.37
N ILE A 22 16.53 -3.70 24.12
CA ILE A 22 17.30 -4.16 22.97
C ILE A 22 18.09 -5.41 23.35
N LEU A 23 17.87 -6.48 22.61
CA LEU A 23 18.52 -7.78 22.77
C LEU A 23 19.44 -8.05 21.57
N ASP A 24 20.63 -8.59 21.82
CA ASP A 24 21.49 -9.16 20.79
C ASP A 24 21.24 -10.67 20.72
N ILE A 25 20.66 -11.12 19.61
CA ILE A 25 20.27 -12.52 19.43
C ILE A 25 21.52 -13.42 19.31
N ARG A 26 22.62 -12.91 18.74
CA ARG A 26 23.84 -13.71 18.59
C ARG A 26 24.50 -13.98 19.93
N LYS A 27 24.52 -12.97 20.80
CA LYS A 27 25.11 -13.06 22.14
C LYS A 27 24.12 -13.53 23.21
N LYS A 28 22.83 -13.64 22.86
CA LYS A 28 21.73 -14.00 23.76
C LYS A 28 21.71 -13.15 25.03
N ASN A 29 22.04 -11.87 24.91
CA ASN A 29 22.12 -10.96 26.04
C ASN A 29 21.32 -9.67 25.80
N ILE A 30 21.00 -9.01 26.90
CA ILE A 30 20.37 -7.69 26.88
C ILE A 30 21.47 -6.67 26.67
N VAL A 31 21.35 -5.86 25.61
CA VAL A 31 22.29 -4.78 25.31
C VAL A 31 21.97 -3.55 26.14
N ARG A 32 20.68 -3.18 26.23
CA ARG A 32 20.18 -2.05 27.01
C ARG A 32 18.66 -2.05 27.12
N THR A 33 18.15 -1.32 28.10
CA THR A 33 16.72 -1.00 28.22
C THR A 33 16.56 0.51 28.20
N VAL A 34 15.66 0.99 27.34
CA VAL A 34 15.38 2.41 27.12
C VAL A 34 13.97 2.70 27.64
N PRO A 35 13.82 3.52 28.68
CA PRO A 35 12.50 3.91 29.17
C PRO A 35 11.76 4.76 28.15
N LYS A 36 10.43 4.69 28.16
CA LYS A 36 9.50 5.48 27.32
C LYS A 36 9.62 5.23 25.82
N TRP A 37 10.47 4.33 25.35
CA TRP A 37 10.61 4.10 23.93
C TRP A 37 9.48 3.21 23.39
N SER A 38 8.73 3.70 22.39
CA SER A 38 7.59 3.01 21.79
C SER A 38 7.92 2.12 20.59
N GLY A 39 9.22 1.94 20.27
CA GLY A 39 9.69 1.02 19.25
C GLY A 39 10.08 1.63 17.91
N GLY A 40 9.54 2.80 17.55
CA GLY A 40 10.00 3.53 16.37
C GLY A 40 11.46 3.97 16.53
N CYS A 41 12.32 3.65 15.56
CA CYS A 41 13.73 4.06 15.55
C CYS A 41 14.17 4.54 14.16
N THR A 42 15.14 5.46 14.16
CA THR A 42 15.81 5.92 12.94
C THR A 42 16.62 4.78 12.30
N LYS A 43 16.91 4.88 11.00
CA LYS A 43 17.71 3.89 10.25
C LYS A 43 19.10 3.65 10.84
N ASP A 44 19.68 4.64 11.49
CA ASP A 44 20.97 4.53 12.17
C ASP A 44 20.87 3.95 13.59
N GLY A 45 19.66 3.76 14.12
CA GLY A 45 19.38 3.24 15.46
C GLY A 45 19.80 4.17 16.60
N ARG A 46 20.06 5.46 16.33
CA ARG A 46 20.48 6.41 17.37
C ARG A 46 19.31 7.03 18.11
N TYR A 47 18.22 7.30 17.40
CA TYR A 47 17.07 7.99 17.95
C TYR A 47 15.82 7.10 17.92
N GLY A 48 14.93 7.35 18.88
CA GLY A 48 13.62 6.72 18.96
C GLY A 48 12.53 7.75 19.23
N LEU A 49 11.27 7.34 19.07
CA LEU A 49 10.11 8.17 19.41
C LEU A 49 9.47 7.71 20.71
N TYR A 50 8.89 8.67 21.40
CA TYR A 50 7.98 8.44 22.51
C TYR A 50 6.72 9.26 22.31
N ALA A 51 5.58 8.58 22.26
CA ALA A 51 4.27 9.19 22.13
C ALA A 51 3.32 8.55 23.16
N PRO A 52 3.12 9.18 24.33
CA PRO A 52 2.24 8.64 25.37
C PRO A 52 0.75 8.82 25.02
N SER A 53 -0.11 7.97 25.60
CA SER A 53 -1.57 8.04 25.43
C SER A 53 -2.20 9.35 25.94
N ARG A 54 -1.51 10.07 26.83
CA ARG A 54 -1.95 11.41 27.26
C ARG A 54 -1.53 12.53 26.30
N GLY A 55 -1.15 12.18 25.08
CA GLY A 55 -0.69 13.13 24.07
C GLY A 55 0.75 13.62 24.30
N GLY A 56 1.32 14.15 23.22
CA GLY A 56 2.71 14.59 23.16
C GLY A 56 3.58 13.67 22.30
N LEU A 57 4.73 14.19 21.89
CA LEU A 57 5.71 13.50 21.06
C LEU A 57 7.11 13.98 21.43
N GLU A 58 7.97 13.06 21.81
CA GLU A 58 9.36 13.32 22.21
C GLU A 58 10.32 12.45 21.37
N LEU A 59 11.46 13.04 21.00
CA LEU A 59 12.60 12.34 20.42
C LEU A 59 13.51 11.87 21.55
N LEU A 60 13.79 10.58 21.60
CA LEU A 60 14.67 9.95 22.57
C LEU A 60 16.02 9.58 21.94
N GLU A 61 17.11 9.73 22.68
CA GLU A 61 18.40 9.13 22.32
C GLU A 61 18.43 7.68 22.85
N LEU A 62 18.54 6.68 21.97
CA LEU A 62 18.51 5.26 22.36
C LEU A 62 19.78 4.78 23.07
N LYS A 63 20.88 5.54 22.97
CA LYS A 63 22.14 5.20 23.65
C LYS A 63 22.04 5.40 25.16
N ARG A 64 21.46 6.53 25.60
CA ARG A 64 21.35 6.93 27.02
C ARG A 64 19.91 6.89 27.57
N GLY A 65 18.92 6.95 26.70
CA GLY A 65 17.49 7.00 27.06
C GLY A 65 17.00 8.38 27.50
N HIS A 66 17.71 9.45 27.14
CA HIS A 66 17.28 10.82 27.44
C HIS A 66 16.43 11.40 26.32
N SER A 67 15.46 12.25 26.68
CA SER A 67 14.72 13.07 25.73
C SER A 67 15.64 14.15 25.16
N VAL A 68 15.80 14.16 23.84
CA VAL A 68 16.63 15.12 23.10
C VAL A 68 15.81 16.36 22.77
N LYS A 69 14.58 16.16 22.29
CA LYS A 69 13.71 17.23 21.84
C LYS A 69 12.25 16.83 22.01
N THR A 70 11.42 17.77 22.45
CA THR A 70 9.95 17.60 22.49
C THR A 70 9.38 18.23 21.23
N PHE A 71 8.72 17.43 20.39
CA PHE A 71 8.06 17.89 19.17
C PHE A 71 6.65 18.40 19.44
N ILE A 72 5.88 17.65 20.24
CA ILE A 72 4.54 18.03 20.66
C ILE A 72 4.51 17.98 22.19
N PRO A 73 4.19 19.09 22.89
CA PRO A 73 4.08 19.08 24.33
C PRO A 73 2.91 18.21 24.79
N LYS A 74 2.97 17.72 26.03
CA LYS A 74 1.87 16.97 26.62
C LYS A 74 0.70 17.92 26.85
N VAL A 75 -0.45 17.57 26.30
CA VAL A 75 -1.70 18.32 26.47
C VAL A 75 -2.61 17.55 27.43
N ALA A 76 -3.53 18.25 28.09
CA ALA A 76 -4.44 17.61 29.04
C ALA A 76 -5.51 16.73 28.35
N GLU A 77 -5.73 16.94 27.05
CA GLU A 77 -6.61 16.10 26.23
C GLU A 77 -5.90 14.78 25.88
N GLY A 78 -6.45 13.68 26.37
CA GLY A 78 -5.95 12.34 26.04
C GLY A 78 -6.18 12.00 24.57
N VAL A 79 -5.24 11.27 23.98
CA VAL A 79 -5.35 10.73 22.62
C VAL A 79 -5.59 9.21 22.74
N PHE A 80 -6.73 8.73 22.26
CA PHE A 80 -7.10 7.30 22.38
C PHE A 80 -6.16 6.38 21.58
N THR A 81 -5.84 6.75 20.35
CA THR A 81 -5.01 5.95 19.44
C THR A 81 -3.80 6.77 18.98
N VAL A 82 -2.60 6.30 19.28
CA VAL A 82 -1.34 6.99 18.98
C VAL A 82 -0.47 6.10 18.10
N ILE A 83 -0.28 6.49 16.84
CA ILE A 83 0.67 5.87 15.92
C ILE A 83 1.76 6.90 15.63
N CYS A 84 3.00 6.54 15.89
CA CYS A 84 4.16 7.38 15.59
C CYS A 84 5.22 6.55 14.87
N MET A 85 5.79 7.11 13.81
CA MET A 85 6.85 6.48 13.06
C MET A 85 7.77 7.52 12.44
N PHE A 86 9.00 7.10 12.14
CA PHE A 86 9.86 7.86 11.26
C PHE A 86 9.51 7.56 9.81
N ASN A 87 9.49 8.62 9.01
CA ASN A 87 9.50 8.50 7.56
C ASN A 87 10.81 7.82 7.10
N GLN A 88 10.81 7.26 5.91
CA GLN A 88 11.97 6.67 5.27
C GLN A 88 13.18 7.60 5.15
N THR A 89 13.03 8.93 5.21
CA THR A 89 14.16 9.88 5.21
C THR A 89 14.72 10.21 6.61
N ASP A 90 14.04 9.81 7.69
CA ASP A 90 14.42 10.09 9.10
C ASP A 90 14.69 11.57 9.43
N GLU A 91 14.13 12.51 8.67
CA GLU A 91 14.34 13.94 8.91
C GLU A 91 13.62 14.41 10.19
N THR A 92 14.37 14.97 11.13
CA THR A 92 13.89 15.32 12.49
C THR A 92 14.26 16.74 12.95
N SER A 93 14.85 17.56 12.07
CA SER A 93 15.46 18.85 12.46
C SER A 93 14.42 19.88 12.92
N ASP A 94 13.32 20.04 12.18
CA ASP A 94 12.53 21.27 12.26
C ASP A 94 11.28 21.12 13.13
N ALA A 95 10.82 19.89 13.40
CA ALA A 95 9.70 19.54 14.28
C ALA A 95 8.41 20.37 14.08
N LYS A 96 8.28 21.04 12.94
CA LYS A 96 7.16 21.91 12.63
C LYS A 96 6.05 21.08 12.02
N MET A 97 4.84 21.23 12.55
CA MET A 97 3.66 20.60 11.98
C MET A 97 3.41 21.13 10.56
N ILE A 98 3.30 20.22 9.60
CA ILE A 98 3.04 20.55 8.18
C ILE A 98 1.53 20.68 7.94
N ALA A 99 0.74 19.73 8.45
CA ALA A 99 -0.71 19.69 8.23
C ALA A 99 -1.42 18.92 9.34
N ASN A 100 -2.73 19.17 9.48
CA ASN A 100 -3.67 18.34 10.23
C ASN A 100 -4.66 17.71 9.26
N PHE A 101 -4.78 16.39 9.29
CA PHE A 101 -5.73 15.65 8.47
C PHE A 101 -6.69 14.87 9.35
N ARG A 102 -7.99 15.03 9.12
CA ARG A 102 -9.04 14.33 9.87
C ARG A 102 -9.55 13.15 9.05
N MET A 103 -9.32 11.95 9.56
CA MET A 103 -9.88 10.72 9.00
C MET A 103 -11.36 10.59 9.35
N GLN A 104 -12.11 9.91 8.48
CA GLN A 104 -13.53 9.60 8.71
C GLN A 104 -13.72 8.40 9.65
N ALA A 105 -12.80 7.43 9.58
CA ALA A 105 -12.78 6.22 10.39
C ALA A 105 -11.48 6.14 11.21
N GLU A 106 -11.46 5.21 12.18
CA GLU A 106 -10.27 4.96 13.00
C GLU A 106 -9.12 4.42 12.15
N LEU A 107 -7.92 4.95 12.40
CA LEU A 107 -6.70 4.60 11.70
C LEU A 107 -6.14 3.29 12.27
N SER A 108 -5.96 2.29 11.41
CA SER A 108 -5.43 0.98 11.77
C SER A 108 -3.95 0.81 11.40
N ALA A 109 -3.50 1.47 10.33
CA ALA A 109 -2.13 1.39 9.86
C ALA A 109 -1.68 2.72 9.23
N VAL A 110 -0.39 3.02 9.39
CA VAL A 110 0.30 4.13 8.75
C VAL A 110 1.61 3.57 8.21
N GLU A 111 1.98 3.95 6.99
CA GLU A 111 3.30 3.64 6.43
C GLU A 111 3.75 4.76 5.50
N SER A 112 5.06 4.90 5.31
CA SER A 112 5.62 5.86 4.36
C SER A 112 6.02 5.18 3.05
N THR A 113 5.93 5.91 1.93
CA THR A 113 6.55 5.45 0.67
C THR A 113 8.08 5.47 0.77
N GLU A 114 8.74 4.71 -0.11
CA GLU A 114 10.21 4.56 -0.10
C GLU A 114 10.96 5.87 -0.39
N ASP A 115 10.35 6.76 -1.18
CA ASP A 115 10.87 8.10 -1.45
C ASP A 115 10.65 9.06 -0.27
N GLY A 116 9.87 8.65 0.72
CA GLY A 116 9.47 9.45 1.86
C GLY A 116 8.62 10.67 1.52
N LYS A 117 8.01 10.72 0.34
CA LYS A 117 7.19 11.87 -0.09
C LYS A 117 5.71 11.68 0.17
N ASN A 118 5.26 10.46 0.45
CA ASN A 118 3.86 10.17 0.74
C ASN A 118 3.70 9.32 2.00
N ILE A 119 2.54 9.45 2.61
CA ILE A 119 2.07 8.61 3.70
C ILE A 119 0.85 7.84 3.22
N VAL A 120 0.86 6.53 3.46
CA VAL A 120 -0.25 5.61 3.21
C VAL A 120 -0.95 5.37 4.54
N LEU A 121 -2.26 5.56 4.54
CA LEU A 121 -3.15 5.41 5.69
C LEU A 121 -4.15 4.30 5.41
N GLY A 122 -4.24 3.33 6.31
CA GLY A 122 -5.28 2.30 6.33
C GLY A 122 -6.23 2.53 7.48
N THR A 123 -7.53 2.42 7.22
CA THR A 123 -8.59 2.55 8.23
C THR A 123 -9.34 1.24 8.45
N VAL A 124 -10.03 1.15 9.58
CA VAL A 124 -10.78 -0.06 10.00
C VAL A 124 -11.98 -0.40 9.10
N ASP A 125 -12.46 0.56 8.33
CA ASP A 125 -13.55 0.40 7.34
C ASP A 125 -13.08 -0.19 6.00
N GLY A 126 -11.80 -0.55 5.89
CA GLY A 126 -11.20 -1.09 4.66
C GLY A 126 -10.82 -0.02 3.64
N CYS A 127 -10.90 1.27 3.98
CA CYS A 127 -10.43 2.34 3.13
C CYS A 127 -8.90 2.52 3.23
N VAL A 128 -8.29 2.88 2.10
CA VAL A 128 -6.87 3.22 2.00
C VAL A 128 -6.75 4.60 1.37
N SER A 129 -6.02 5.49 2.03
CA SER A 129 -5.76 6.86 1.56
C SER A 129 -4.26 7.08 1.42
N VAL A 130 -3.83 7.70 0.33
CA VAL A 130 -2.43 8.10 0.11
C VAL A 130 -2.36 9.62 0.10
N LEU A 131 -1.53 10.18 0.98
CA LEU A 131 -1.35 11.61 1.16
C LEU A 131 0.08 12.01 0.76
N ALA A 132 0.21 12.99 -0.13
CA ALA A 132 1.49 13.57 -0.47
C ALA A 132 1.90 14.63 0.56
N LEU A 133 3.15 14.58 1.01
CA LEU A 133 3.74 15.53 1.95
C LEU A 133 4.15 16.81 1.22
N ALA A 134 3.29 17.83 1.27
CA ALA A 134 3.52 19.12 0.66
C ALA A 134 4.17 20.11 1.64
N ASP A 135 5.46 19.96 1.89
CA ASP A 135 6.20 20.92 2.72
C ASP A 135 6.54 22.20 1.92
N PRO A 136 6.02 23.40 2.29
CA PRO A 136 6.32 24.63 1.59
C PRO A 136 7.79 25.09 1.72
N ALA A 137 8.53 24.59 2.72
CA ALA A 137 9.94 24.91 2.89
C ALA A 137 10.84 24.20 1.86
N LYS A 138 10.35 23.12 1.25
CA LYS A 138 11.10 22.31 0.28
C LYS A 138 10.68 22.66 -1.16
N PRO A 139 11.51 23.37 -1.93
CA PRO A 139 11.14 23.76 -3.30
C PRO A 139 10.93 22.56 -4.22
N GLU A 140 11.67 21.47 -4.02
CA GLU A 140 11.54 20.20 -4.75
C GLU A 140 10.13 19.59 -4.66
N MET A 141 9.37 19.89 -3.59
CA MET A 141 8.01 19.39 -3.46
C MET A 141 7.05 20.02 -4.46
N LYS A 142 7.29 21.25 -4.91
CA LYS A 142 6.45 21.88 -5.94
C LYS A 142 6.55 21.14 -7.26
N GLU A 143 7.77 20.79 -7.64
CA GLU A 143 8.04 20.01 -8.85
C GLU A 143 7.47 18.60 -8.73
N TYR A 144 7.68 17.93 -7.60
CA TYR A 144 7.09 16.62 -7.33
C TYR A 144 5.56 16.62 -7.44
N LEU A 145 4.91 17.59 -6.79
CA LEU A 145 3.45 17.70 -6.81
C LEU A 145 2.95 17.98 -8.23
N ALA A 146 3.67 18.77 -9.04
CA ALA A 146 3.32 19.03 -10.43
C ALA A 146 3.40 17.75 -11.29
N GLY A 147 4.37 16.87 -11.03
CA GLY A 147 4.57 15.60 -11.74
C GLY A 147 3.64 14.45 -11.31
N LEU A 148 2.68 14.67 -10.42
CA LEU A 148 1.76 13.61 -10.00
C LEU A 148 0.85 13.16 -11.16
N PRO A 149 0.57 11.85 -11.33
CA PRO A 149 -0.28 11.34 -12.42
C PRO A 149 -1.70 11.93 -12.46
N SER A 150 -2.20 12.44 -11.33
CA SER A 150 -3.49 13.13 -11.26
C SER A 150 -3.51 14.48 -11.99
N ARG A 151 -2.34 15.08 -12.21
CA ARG A 151 -2.15 16.38 -12.88
C ARG A 151 -1.72 16.23 -14.34
N ASP A 152 -1.35 15.04 -14.77
CA ASP A 152 -1.01 14.74 -16.16
C ASP A 152 -2.26 14.46 -17.00
N GLU A 153 -2.46 15.26 -18.05
CA GLU A 153 -3.59 15.11 -18.98
C GLU A 153 -3.47 13.86 -19.88
N GLU A 154 -2.25 13.45 -20.23
CA GLU A 154 -2.04 12.24 -21.03
C GLU A 154 -2.40 10.99 -20.23
N TRP A 155 -2.01 10.98 -18.95
CA TRP A 155 -2.36 9.91 -18.02
C TRP A 155 -3.88 9.78 -17.85
N LYS A 156 -4.62 10.89 -17.77
CA LYS A 156 -6.09 10.89 -17.73
C LYS A 156 -6.68 10.23 -18.97
N LYS A 157 -6.23 10.63 -20.17
CA LYS A 157 -6.67 10.03 -21.45
C LYS A 157 -6.37 8.53 -21.52
N LYS A 158 -5.21 8.09 -21.05
CA LYS A 158 -4.84 6.67 -21.00
C LYS A 158 -5.73 5.89 -20.03
N THR A 159 -6.02 6.46 -18.87
CA THR A 159 -6.88 5.85 -17.85
C THR A 159 -8.33 5.73 -18.33
N GLU A 160 -8.85 6.74 -19.02
CA GLU A 160 -10.19 6.71 -19.64
C GLU A 160 -10.30 5.63 -20.71
N LYS A 161 -9.28 5.50 -21.58
CA LYS A 161 -9.22 4.41 -22.56
C LYS A 161 -9.22 3.03 -21.89
N LEU A 162 -8.45 2.86 -20.81
CA LEU A 162 -8.44 1.61 -20.04
C LEU A 162 -9.81 1.32 -19.41
N LYS A 163 -10.44 2.31 -18.77
CA LYS A 163 -11.76 2.17 -18.15
C LYS A 163 -12.82 1.79 -19.20
N ALA A 164 -12.84 2.48 -20.34
CA ALA A 164 -13.76 2.18 -21.44
C ALA A 164 -13.57 0.75 -21.96
N HIS A 165 -12.33 0.30 -22.12
CA HIS A 165 -12.03 -1.06 -22.54
C HIS A 165 -12.45 -2.12 -21.51
N THR A 166 -12.25 -1.88 -20.22
CA THR A 166 -12.69 -2.79 -19.14
C THR A 166 -14.22 -2.88 -19.07
N LEU A 167 -14.91 -1.73 -19.17
CA LEU A 167 -16.38 -1.69 -19.23
C LEU A 167 -16.90 -2.41 -20.47
N PHE A 168 -16.25 -2.23 -21.62
CA PHE A 168 -16.59 -2.91 -22.85
C PHE A 168 -16.44 -4.44 -22.71
N LYS A 169 -15.34 -4.92 -22.12
CA LYS A 169 -15.14 -6.36 -21.84
C LYS A 169 -16.17 -6.91 -20.87
N ALA A 170 -16.54 -6.16 -19.83
CA ALA A 170 -17.58 -6.55 -18.89
C ALA A 170 -18.95 -6.66 -19.59
N ALA A 171 -19.32 -5.65 -20.38
CA ALA A 171 -20.56 -5.64 -21.15
C ALA A 171 -20.62 -6.77 -22.18
N ALA A 172 -19.53 -7.03 -22.92
CA ALA A 172 -19.44 -8.14 -23.86
C ALA A 172 -19.57 -9.50 -23.15
N SER A 173 -19.04 -9.64 -21.93
CA SER A 173 -19.17 -10.86 -21.15
C SER A 173 -20.62 -11.08 -20.69
N ILE A 174 -21.30 -10.02 -20.25
CA ILE A 174 -22.73 -10.06 -19.90
C ILE A 174 -23.58 -10.41 -21.14
N ALA A 175 -23.30 -9.81 -22.29
CA ALA A 175 -24.00 -10.10 -23.54
C ALA A 175 -23.84 -11.56 -23.97
N LYS A 176 -22.62 -12.13 -23.88
CA LYS A 176 -22.36 -13.56 -24.14
C LYS A 176 -23.10 -14.50 -23.18
N LEU A 177 -23.23 -14.11 -21.91
CA LEU A 177 -24.01 -14.88 -20.95
C LEU A 177 -25.50 -14.81 -21.29
N SER A 178 -26.01 -13.61 -21.60
CA SER A 178 -27.41 -13.42 -21.99
C SER A 178 -27.81 -14.21 -23.23
N THR A 179 -26.95 -14.28 -24.26
CA THR A 179 -27.23 -15.09 -25.46
C THR A 179 -27.18 -16.59 -25.19
N LYS A 180 -26.29 -17.05 -24.30
CA LYS A 180 -26.26 -18.44 -23.85
C LYS A 180 -27.53 -18.81 -23.07
N PHE A 181 -27.98 -17.96 -22.14
CA PHE A 181 -29.22 -18.18 -21.39
C PHE A 181 -30.46 -18.16 -22.30
N ASN A 182 -30.50 -17.25 -23.28
CA ASN A 182 -31.61 -17.20 -24.23
C ASN A 182 -31.67 -18.43 -25.16
N ASN A 183 -30.51 -18.94 -25.61
CA ASN A 183 -30.46 -20.17 -26.38
C ASN A 183 -30.78 -21.43 -25.55
N SER A 184 -30.42 -21.45 -24.26
CA SER A 184 -30.83 -22.53 -23.35
C SER A 184 -32.36 -22.55 -23.13
N ASN A 185 -32.99 -21.38 -22.95
CA ASN A 185 -34.46 -21.30 -22.84
C ASN A 185 -35.21 -21.65 -24.15
N ASN A 186 -34.60 -21.40 -25.31
CA ASN A 186 -35.18 -21.80 -26.59
C ASN A 186 -35.03 -23.31 -26.87
N ASN A 187 -34.06 -23.99 -26.26
CA ASN A 187 -33.88 -25.44 -26.40
C ASN A 187 -34.75 -26.26 -25.44
N GLU A 188 -35.41 -25.63 -24.45
CA GLU A 188 -36.39 -26.31 -23.57
C GLU A 188 -37.83 -26.23 -24.11
N ASN A 189 -38.08 -25.52 -25.22
CA ASN A 189 -39.41 -25.37 -25.83
C ASN A 189 -39.50 -25.98 -27.25
N ALA A 190 -38.60 -26.90 -27.61
CA ALA A 190 -38.55 -27.48 -28.95
C ALA A 190 -38.47 -29.01 -28.91
N ASP A 191 -39.39 -29.65 -28.19
CA ASP A 191 -39.74 -31.06 -28.36
C ASP A 191 -41.24 -31.13 -28.66
N ASP A 192 -41.60 -31.09 -29.95
CA ASP A 192 -42.79 -31.70 -30.56
C ASP A 192 -42.88 -31.25 -32.04
N ASP A 193 -42.31 -32.05 -32.95
CA ASP A 193 -43.02 -32.63 -34.11
C ASP A 193 -42.07 -33.31 -35.13
N GLU A 194 -42.53 -34.46 -35.62
CA GLU A 194 -41.80 -35.49 -36.36
C GLU A 194 -41.44 -35.16 -37.83
N HIS A 195 -40.23 -35.62 -38.21
CA HIS A 195 -39.82 -36.40 -39.40
C HIS A 195 -40.16 -35.94 -40.84
N VAL A 196 -39.13 -35.84 -41.70
CA VAL A 196 -38.88 -36.68 -42.92
C VAL A 196 -37.62 -36.15 -43.67
N GLN A 197 -36.68 -37.05 -44.00
CA GLN A 197 -35.53 -36.83 -44.92
C GLN A 197 -35.92 -37.21 -46.38
N PRO A 198 -35.15 -36.88 -47.46
CA PRO A 198 -33.87 -37.57 -47.78
C PRO A 198 -32.74 -36.75 -48.49
N ALA A 199 -31.50 -37.29 -48.37
CA ALA A 199 -30.29 -37.38 -49.25
C ALA A 199 -30.07 -36.40 -50.45
N THR A 200 -28.88 -36.03 -50.98
CA THR A 200 -27.44 -36.46 -51.01
C THR A 200 -26.66 -35.28 -51.67
N GLU A 201 -25.38 -34.96 -51.45
CA GLU A 201 -24.12 -35.45 -52.11
C GLU A 201 -22.99 -34.46 -51.69
N GLU A 202 -21.94 -34.90 -50.98
CA GLU A 202 -20.53 -35.06 -51.43
C GLU A 202 -19.81 -33.82 -52.04
N GLU A 203 -18.82 -33.26 -51.33
CA GLU A 203 -17.38 -33.37 -51.68
C GLU A 203 -16.50 -32.53 -50.74
N THR A 204 -15.41 -33.13 -50.25
CA THR A 204 -14.29 -32.49 -49.54
C THR A 204 -13.01 -32.69 -50.33
N PRO A 205 -12.04 -31.78 -50.23
CA PRO A 205 -10.66 -32.21 -49.92
C PRO A 205 -9.98 -31.29 -48.89
N ARG A 206 -9.49 -31.82 -47.76
CA ARG A 206 -8.15 -32.39 -47.45
C ARG A 206 -7.10 -31.34 -47.05
N GLU A 207 -6.62 -31.52 -45.82
CA GLU A 207 -5.42 -30.92 -45.21
C GLU A 207 -4.17 -31.27 -46.01
N ASP A 208 -3.18 -30.37 -46.02
CA ASP A 208 -1.78 -30.75 -45.97
C ASP A 208 -1.04 -29.84 -44.97
N ARG A 209 -0.32 -30.49 -44.07
CA ARG A 209 0.59 -29.95 -43.07
C ARG A 209 2.02 -30.32 -43.48
N ASP A 210 2.96 -29.64 -42.83
CA ASP A 210 4.40 -29.91 -42.74
C ASP A 210 5.23 -29.37 -43.91
N ALA A 211 6.48 -28.94 -43.76
CA ALA A 211 7.32 -28.43 -42.67
C ALA A 211 8.68 -28.11 -43.36
N ASP A 212 9.52 -27.36 -42.66
CA ASP A 212 10.99 -27.32 -42.79
C ASP A 212 11.57 -26.51 -43.97
N GLU A 213 12.27 -25.41 -43.64
CA GLU A 213 13.75 -25.29 -43.62
C GLU A 213 14.27 -25.02 -45.05
N GLU A 214 15.19 -24.13 -45.36
CA GLU A 214 16.15 -23.31 -44.62
C GLU A 214 16.73 -22.30 -45.64
N GLU A 215 17.72 -21.54 -45.18
CA GLU A 215 18.78 -20.84 -45.93
C GLU A 215 18.67 -19.32 -46.17
N GLU A 216 19.54 -18.65 -45.40
CA GLU A 216 20.46 -17.56 -45.80
C GLU A 216 19.83 -16.17 -46.02
N LEU A 217 20.23 -15.09 -45.32
CA LEU A 217 21.52 -14.68 -44.74
C LEU A 217 21.30 -13.63 -43.63
#